data_AF-M1MMJ7-F1
#
_entry.id   AF-M1MMJ7-F1
#
_cell.length_a   1.000
_cell.length_b   1.000
_cell.length_c   1.000
_cell.angle_alpha   90.00
_cell.angle_beta   90.00
_cell.angle_gamma   90.00
#
_symmetry.space_group_name_H-M   'P 1'
#
loop_
_entity.id
_entity.type
_entity.pdbx_description
1 polymer ?
#
loop_
_entity_poly.entity_id
_entity_poly.type
_entity_poly.pdbx_seq_one_letter_code
_entity_poly.pdbx_strand_id
1 'polypeptide(L)'
;MIGNTAGPVFTMYLLAMGFKKNDFLGTNSWFFLIINLIKVPLQILIWHNISLKTSVVAFSMIPAITLGAVLGIVTIKKLNEKFFRKLSVVMTALAGIKLFF
;
A
#
# COMPACT_ATOMS: atom_id res chain seq x y z
N MET A 1 1.62 -13.95 1.63
CA MET A 1 0.61 -13.45 2.59
C MET A 1 -0.61 -12.97 1.83
N ILE A 2 -1.78 -13.59 2.05
CA ILE A 2 -3.05 -13.21 1.40
C ILE A 2 -3.50 -11.80 1.83
N GLY A 3 -3.10 -11.35 3.02
CA GLY A 3 -3.49 -10.04 3.58
C GLY A 3 -2.95 -8.79 2.86
N ASN A 4 -2.12 -8.92 1.82
CA ASN A 4 -1.75 -7.79 0.95
C ASN A 4 -2.68 -7.65 -0.27
N THR A 5 -3.49 -8.66 -0.54
CA THR A 5 -4.47 -8.69 -1.63
C THR A 5 -5.67 -7.75 -1.38
N ALA A 6 -5.82 -7.23 -0.16
CA ALA A 6 -6.88 -6.26 0.16
C ALA A 6 -6.69 -4.88 -0.51
N GLY A 7 -5.49 -4.58 -1.02
CA GLY A 7 -5.15 -3.29 -1.65
C GLY A 7 -6.09 -2.86 -2.79
N PRO A 8 -6.25 -3.68 -3.85
CA PRO A 8 -7.16 -3.40 -4.96
C PRO A 8 -8.62 -3.23 -4.52
N VAL A 9 -9.10 -4.08 -3.60
CA VAL A 9 -10.48 -3.99 -3.08
C VAL A 9 -10.70 -2.66 -2.36
N PHE A 10 -9.77 -2.26 -1.49
CA PHE A 10 -9.85 -0.99 -0.77
C PHE A 10 -9.70 0.22 -1.69
N THR A 11 -8.86 0.12 -2.72
CA THR A 11 -8.75 1.14 -3.78
C THR A 11 -10.09 1.38 -4.47
N MET A 12 -10.78 0.31 -4.89
CA MET A 12 -12.11 0.45 -5.51
C MET A 12 -13.14 1.03 -4.55
N TYR A 13 -13.10 0.64 -3.28
CA TYR A 13 -13.96 1.22 -2.25
C TYR A 13 -13.78 2.74 -2.14
N LEU A 14 -12.55 3.24 -2.02
CA LEU A 14 -12.28 4.68 -1.95
C LEU A 14 -12.66 5.42 -3.23
N LEU A 15 -12.46 4.79 -4.40
CA LEU A 15 -12.88 5.34 -5.70
C LEU A 15 -14.41 5.40 -5.84
N ALA A 16 -15.12 4.42 -5.30
CA ALA A 16 -16.58 4.38 -5.27
C ALA A 16 -17.16 5.42 -4.31
N MET A 17 -16.48 5.70 -3.20
CA MET A 17 -16.81 6.80 -2.28
C MET A 17 -16.51 8.20 -2.86
N GLY A 18 -15.95 8.29 -4.07
CA GLY A 18 -15.71 9.57 -4.73
C GLY A 18 -14.56 10.38 -4.14
N PHE A 19 -13.60 9.73 -3.46
CA PHE A 19 -12.46 10.42 -2.87
C PHE A 19 -11.62 11.12 -3.95
N LYS A 20 -11.27 12.37 -3.67
CA LYS A 20 -10.31 13.13 -4.48
C LYS A 20 -8.90 12.57 -4.30
N LYS A 21 -8.00 12.86 -5.24
CA LYS A 21 -6.63 12.32 -5.27
C LYS A 21 -5.90 12.38 -3.91
N ASN A 22 -5.95 13.53 -3.23
CA ASN A 22 -5.18 13.73 -1.98
C ASN A 22 -5.81 12.98 -0.80
N ASP A 23 -7.14 13.05 -0.67
CA ASP A 23 -7.87 12.33 0.38
C ASP A 23 -7.71 10.82 0.19
N PHE A 24 -7.82 10.35 -1.05
CA PHE A 24 -7.59 8.96 -1.42
C PHE A 24 -6.20 8.49 -0.93
N LEU A 25 -5.15 9.23 -1.26
CA LEU A 25 -3.78 8.85 -0.90
C LEU A 25 -3.54 8.88 0.62
N GLY A 26 -4.06 9.91 1.30
CA GLY A 26 -3.96 10.04 2.74
C GLY A 26 -4.67 8.91 3.46
N THR A 27 -5.94 8.68 3.15
CA THR A 27 -6.76 7.62 3.76
C THR A 27 -6.19 6.24 3.47
N ASN A 28 -5.77 5.97 2.23
CA ASN A 28 -5.15 4.69 1.87
C ASN A 28 -3.86 4.44 2.67
N SER A 29 -3.00 5.45 2.78
CA SER A 29 -1.74 5.33 3.52
C SER A 29 -1.97 5.09 5.01
N TRP A 30 -2.87 5.86 5.63
CA TRP A 30 -3.22 5.69 7.05
C TRP A 30 -3.87 4.34 7.33
N PHE A 31 -4.80 3.91 6.48
CA PHE A 31 -5.46 2.61 6.62
C PHE A 31 -4.45 1.48 6.63
N PHE A 32 -3.57 1.41 5.61
CA PHE A 32 -2.58 0.34 5.53
C PHE A 32 -1.49 0.45 6.60
N LEU A 33 -1.15 1.65 7.06
CA LEU A 33 -0.25 1.82 8.21
C LEU A 33 -0.84 1.17 9.46
N ILE A 34 -2.10 1.49 9.81
CA ILE A 34 -2.77 0.94 10.98
C ILE A 34 -2.90 -0.59 10.87
N ILE A 35 -3.35 -1.09 9.71
CA ILE A 35 -3.48 -2.53 9.47
C ILE A 35 -2.13 -3.23 9.59
N ASN A 36 -1.05 -2.66 9.05
CA ASN A 36 0.27 -3.25 9.16
C ASN A 36 0.83 -3.19 10.58
N LEU A 37 0.57 -2.11 11.34
CA LEU A 37 0.93 -2.04 12.75
C LEU A 37 0.24 -3.12 13.57
N ILE A 38 -1.05 -3.40 13.30
CA ILE A 38 -1.79 -4.50 13.95
C ILE A 38 -1.20 -5.88 13.58
N LYS A 39 -0.67 -6.03 12.35
CA LYS A 39 -0.03 -7.28 11.91
C LYS A 39 1.29 -7.58 12.64
N VAL A 40 2.03 -6.57 13.08
CA VAL A 40 3.35 -6.77 13.71
C VAL A 40 3.26 -7.60 15.00
N PRO A 41 2.39 -7.29 15.98
CA PRO A 41 2.19 -8.14 17.15
C PRO A 41 1.82 -9.58 16.79
N LEU A 42 0.95 -9.78 15.81
CA LEU A 42 0.55 -11.12 15.35
C LEU A 42 1.73 -11.90 14.75
N GLN A 43 2.60 -11.22 14.01
CA GLN A 43 3.81 -11.82 13.43
C GLN A 43 4.84 -12.22 14.49
N ILE A 44 4.92 -11.49 15.60
CA ILE A 44 5.81 -11.80 16.73
C ILE A 44 5.21 -12.94 17.56
N LEU A 45 3.96 -12.78 18.01
CA LEU A 45 3.34 -13.63 19.03
C LEU A 45 2.83 -14.97 18.49
N ILE A 46 2.34 -15.02 17.25
CA ILE A 46 1.71 -16.24 16.70
C ILE A 46 2.63 -16.92 15.71
N TRP A 47 3.24 -16.16 14.81
CA TRP A 47 4.05 -16.70 13.71
C TRP A 47 5.55 -16.78 13.99
N HIS A 48 6.03 -16.13 15.06
CA HIS A 48 7.45 -16.06 15.46
C HIS A 48 8.41 -15.74 14.31
N ASN A 49 7.95 -14.93 13.35
CA ASN A 49 8.66 -14.68 12.09
C ASN A 49 9.67 -13.51 12.17
N ILE A 50 9.75 -12.84 13.33
CA ILE A 50 10.64 -11.71 13.54
C ILE A 50 11.86 -12.16 14.32
N SER A 51 12.97 -12.39 13.60
CA SER A 51 14.30 -12.66 14.15
C SER A 51 15.19 -11.40 14.13
N LEU A 52 16.29 -11.39 14.88
CA LEU A 52 17.30 -10.33 14.82
C LEU A 52 17.82 -10.09 13.39
N LYS A 53 18.03 -11.16 12.61
CA LYS A 53 18.52 -11.07 11.23
C LYS A 53 17.51 -10.34 10.32
N THR A 54 16.23 -10.69 10.43
CA THR A 54 15.15 -10.02 9.67
C THR A 54 14.98 -8.56 10.08
N SER A 55 15.19 -8.22 11.36
CA SER A 55 15.13 -6.84 11.83
C SER A 55 16.26 -5.99 11.23
N VAL A 56 17.50 -6.50 11.20
CA VAL A 56 18.63 -5.79 10.57
C VAL A 56 18.36 -5.51 9.09
N VAL A 57 17.82 -6.50 8.36
CA VAL A 57 17.42 -6.32 6.97
C VAL A 57 16.34 -5.24 6.85
N ALA A 58 15.31 -5.26 7.72
CA ALA A 58 14.25 -4.25 7.71
C ALA A 58 14.81 -2.82 7.94
N PHE A 59 15.72 -2.63 8.90
CA PHE A 59 16.37 -1.34 9.13
C PHE A 59 17.23 -0.89 7.93
N SER A 60 17.95 -1.82 7.30
CA SER A 60 18.75 -1.50 6.10
C SER A 60 17.92 -1.04 4.90
N MET A 61 16.63 -1.38 4.86
CA MET A 61 15.71 -0.95 3.80
C MET A 61 15.12 0.44 4.03
N ILE A 62 15.26 1.04 5.22
CA ILE A 62 14.71 2.38 5.53
C ILE A 62 15.12 3.44 4.49
N PRO A 63 16.40 3.53 4.05
CA PRO A 63 16.79 4.50 3.04
C PRO A 63 16.07 4.27 1.70
N ALA A 64 15.95 3.02 1.25
CA ALA A 64 15.28 2.67 0.02
C ALA A 64 13.77 2.99 0.07
N ILE A 65 13.12 2.71 1.21
CA ILE A 65 11.71 3.03 1.45
C ILE A 65 11.51 4.55 1.45
N THR A 66 12.38 5.29 2.14
CA THR A 66 12.32 6.77 2.19
C THR A 66 12.49 7.37 0.80
N LEU A 67 13.47 6.91 0.02
CA LEU A 67 13.67 7.35 -1.35
C LEU A 67 12.45 7.04 -2.23
N GLY A 68 11.90 5.82 -2.15
CA GLY A 68 10.69 5.43 -2.86
C GLY A 68 9.48 6.30 -2.48
N ALA A 69 9.31 6.62 -1.19
CA ALA A 69 8.24 7.48 -0.71
C ALA A 69 8.37 8.92 -1.25
N VAL A 70 9.58 9.50 -1.21
CA VAL A 70 9.85 10.84 -1.74
C VAL A 70 9.59 10.89 -3.25
N LEU A 71 10.12 9.91 -4.00
CA LEU A 71 9.87 9.79 -5.44
C LEU A 71 8.37 9.63 -5.75
N GLY A 72 7.66 8.84 -4.95
CA GLY A 72 6.21 8.69 -5.04
C GLY A 72 5.48 10.02 -4.88
N ILE A 73 5.78 10.78 -3.82
CA ILE A 73 5.17 12.10 -3.55
C ILE A 73 5.43 13.06 -4.71
N VAL A 74 6.67 13.15 -5.19
CA VAL A 74 7.04 14.05 -6.29
C VAL A 74 6.31 13.67 -7.58
N THR A 75 6.21 12.38 -7.87
CA THR A 75 5.53 11.88 -9.07
C THR A 75 4.02 12.17 -9.00
N ILE A 76 3.37 11.85 -7.89
CA ILE A 76 1.92 12.01 -7.70
C ILE A 76 1.47 13.47 -7.75
N LYS A 77 2.33 14.42 -7.33
CA LYS A 77 2.05 15.84 -7.46
C LYS A 77 1.89 16.28 -8.91
N LYS A 78 2.60 15.64 -9.84
CA LYS A 78 2.52 15.93 -11.29
C LYS A 78 1.32 15.26 -11.99
N LEU A 79 0.73 14.22 -11.39
CA LEU A 79 -0.44 13.56 -11.96
C LEU A 79 -1.71 14.41 -11.82
N ASN A 80 -2.46 14.57 -12.91
CA ASN A 80 -3.81 15.11 -12.86
C ASN A 80 -4.80 14.07 -12.30
N GLU A 81 -5.95 14.55 -11.81
CA GLU A 81 -6.92 13.71 -11.09
C GLU A 81 -7.58 12.65 -11.97
N LYS A 82 -7.90 13.00 -13.24
CA LYS A 82 -8.49 12.05 -14.19
C LYS A 82 -7.54 10.90 -14.51
N PHE A 83 -6.26 11.19 -14.73
CA PHE A 83 -5.24 10.20 -15.03
C PHE A 83 -4.94 9.32 -13.81
N PHE A 84 -4.86 9.91 -12.62
CA PHE A 84 -4.73 9.15 -11.37
C PHE A 84 -5.87 8.13 -11.22
N ARG A 85 -7.12 8.58 -11.40
CA ARG A 85 -8.29 7.70 -11.30
C ARG A 85 -8.26 6.58 -12.33
N LYS A 86 -7.92 6.90 -13.58
CA LYS A 86 -7.82 5.91 -14.66
C LYS A 86 -6.73 4.87 -14.35
N LEU A 87 -5.57 5.33 -13.89
CA LEU A 87 -4.46 4.46 -13.51
C LEU A 87 -4.85 3.52 -12.37
N SER A 88 -5.48 4.03 -11.30
CA SER A 88 -5.92 3.23 -10.16
C SER A 88 -6.92 2.14 -10.58
N VAL A 89 -7.86 2.44 -11.47
CA VAL A 89 -8.81 1.43 -11.99
C VAL A 89 -8.09 0.38 -12.83
N VAL A 90 -7.20 0.78 -13.76
CA VAL A 90 -6.46 -0.17 -14.60
C VAL A 90 -5.56 -1.08 -13.75
N MET A 91 -4.83 -0.52 -12.78
CA MET A 91 -3.98 -1.30 -11.87
C MET A 91 -4.81 -2.27 -11.03
N THR A 92 -5.99 -1.86 -10.57
CA THR A 92 -6.90 -2.74 -9.82
C THR A 92 -7.42 -3.87 -10.71
N ALA A 93 -7.80 -3.58 -11.95
CA ALA A 93 -8.25 -4.59 -12.90
C ALA A 93 -7.15 -5.63 -13.18
N LEU A 94 -5.91 -5.18 -13.41
CA LEU A 94 -4.75 -6.07 -13.57
C LEU A 94 -4.50 -6.93 -12.34
N ALA A 95 -4.60 -6.35 -11.13
CA ALA A 95 -4.48 -7.09 -9.90
C ALA A 95 -5.59 -8.14 -9.73
N GLY A 96 -6.82 -7.82 -10.16
CA GLY A 96 -7.95 -8.75 -10.20
C GLY A 96 -7.70 -9.91 -11.16
N ILE A 97 -7.19 -9.64 -12.36
CA ILE A 97 -6.82 -10.68 -13.34
C ILE A 97 -5.77 -11.63 -12.74
N LYS A 98 -4.75 -11.10 -12.07
CA LYS A 98 -3.71 -11.87 -11.38
C LYS A 98 -4.22 -12.69 -10.18
N LEU A 99 -5.47 -12.53 -9.76
CA LEU A 99 -6.06 -13.42 -8.76
C LEU A 99 -6.69 -14.66 -9.36
N PHE A 100 -7.06 -14.61 -10.64
CA PHE A 100 -7.61 -15.76 -11.37
C PHE A 100 -6.53 -16.65 -11.98
N PHE A 101 -5.35 -16.10 -12.27
CA PHE A 101 -4.20 -16.78 -12.87
C PHE A 101 -2.96 -16.62 -11.99
#